data_AF-M0HLA6-F1
#
_entry.id   AF-M0HLA6-F1
#
_cell.length_a   1.000
_cell.length_b   1.000
_cell.length_c   1.000
_cell.angle_alpha   90.00
_cell.angle_beta   90.00
_cell.angle_gamma   90.00
#
_symmetry.space_group_name_H-M   'P 1'
#
loop_
_entity.id
_entity.type
_entity.pdbx_description
1 polymer ?
#
loop_
_entity_poly.entity_id
_entity_poly.type
_entity_poly.pdbx_seq_one_letter_code
_entity_poly.pdbx_strand_id
1 'polypeptide(L)'
;MNVESLLREADAPTGKAIEFLDARDLPPPEPLTKTMNSLAELDPETMFVQLNDRAPKFLFPKLDDRGFDYRSVETDEGTVTAIWRP
;
A
#
# COMPACT_ATOMS: atom_id res chain seq x y z
N MET A 1 14.81 0.74 4.96
CA MET A 1 14.10 1.10 3.72
C MET A 1 13.84 2.61 3.58
N ASN A 2 14.08 3.22 2.42
CA ASN A 2 13.61 4.58 2.11
C ASN A 2 12.34 4.49 1.25
N VAL A 3 11.18 4.71 1.90
CA VAL A 3 9.87 4.61 1.25
C VAL A 3 9.72 5.61 0.10
N GLU A 4 10.21 6.84 0.24
CA GLU A 4 10.14 7.84 -0.84
C GLU A 4 10.92 7.43 -2.09
N SER A 5 12.07 6.78 -1.92
CA SER A 5 12.84 6.26 -3.06
C SER A 5 12.09 5.15 -3.79
N LEU A 6 11.46 4.23 -3.05
CA LEU A 6 10.65 3.16 -3.63
C LEU A 6 9.40 3.69 -4.32
N LEU A 7 8.77 4.72 -3.76
CA LEU A 7 7.62 5.39 -4.37
C LEU A 7 7.98 6.04 -5.71
N ARG A 8 9.15 6.68 -5.78
CA ARG A 8 9.67 7.24 -7.05
C ARG A 8 9.96 6.15 -8.07
N GLU A 9 10.55 5.03 -7.64
CA GLU A 9 10.82 3.89 -8.53
C GLU A 9 9.53 3.24 -9.02
N ALA A 10 8.52 3.19 -8.17
CA ALA A 10 7.18 2.68 -8.48
C ALA A 10 6.36 3.62 -9.38
N ASP A 11 6.85 4.82 -9.70
CA ASP A 11 6.11 5.89 -10.39
C ASP A 11 4.82 6.28 -9.63
N ALA A 12 4.88 6.25 -8.29
CA ALA A 12 3.81 6.69 -7.41
C ALA A 12 3.91 8.21 -7.14
N PRO A 13 2.79 8.89 -6.84
CA PRO A 13 2.78 10.32 -6.56
C PRO A 13 3.76 10.71 -5.43
N THR A 14 4.60 11.71 -5.70
CA THR A 14 5.52 12.27 -4.71
C THR A 14 4.97 13.52 -4.05
N GLY A 15 5.24 13.74 -2.77
CA GLY A 15 4.86 14.96 -2.04
C GLY A 15 3.49 14.90 -1.34
N LYS A 16 2.81 13.75 -1.39
CA LYS A 16 1.65 13.44 -0.55
C LYS A 16 2.09 13.02 0.85
N ALA A 17 1.23 13.23 1.85
CA ALA A 17 1.45 12.65 3.18
C ALA A 17 1.45 11.12 3.05
N ILE A 18 2.22 10.44 3.90
CA ILE A 18 2.34 8.96 3.86
C ILE A 18 1.79 8.38 5.14
N GLU A 19 0.79 7.52 5.00
CA GLU A 19 0.39 6.58 6.04
C GLU A 19 1.04 5.23 5.78
N PHE A 20 1.60 4.61 6.82
CA PHE A 20 2.36 3.37 6.67
C PHE A 20 1.77 2.23 7.51
N LEU A 21 1.69 1.04 6.93
CA LEU A 21 1.33 -0.19 7.61
C LEU A 21 2.37 -1.29 7.34
N ASP A 22 3.03 -1.75 8.41
CA ASP A 22 3.73 -3.03 8.37
C ASP A 22 2.72 -4.17 8.56
N ALA A 23 2.55 -4.99 7.53
CA ALA A 23 1.62 -6.11 7.47
C ALA A 23 2.34 -7.47 7.40
N ARG A 24 3.68 -7.51 7.51
CA ARG A 24 4.47 -8.75 7.37
C ARG A 24 4.12 -9.81 8.40
N ASP A 25 3.87 -9.39 9.63
CA ASP A 25 3.62 -10.29 10.76
C ASP A 25 2.12 -10.51 11.04
N LEU A 26 1.24 -9.91 10.24
CA LEU A 26 -0.21 -9.99 10.43
C LEU A 26 -0.76 -11.31 9.86
N PRO A 27 -1.43 -12.16 10.66
CA PRO A 27 -2.00 -13.41 10.16
C PRO A 27 -3.20 -13.13 9.23
N PRO A 28 -3.40 -13.92 8.16
CA PRO A 28 -4.60 -13.81 7.34
C PRO A 28 -5.88 -14.03 8.19
N PRO A 29 -6.95 -13.22 8.02
CA PRO A 29 -7.15 -12.17 7.01
C PRO A 29 -6.79 -10.75 7.47
N GLU A 30 -6.09 -10.58 8.59
CA GLU A 30 -5.84 -9.26 9.21
C GLU A 30 -5.17 -8.22 8.31
N PRO A 31 -4.15 -8.55 7.48
CA PRO A 31 -3.54 -7.57 6.57
C PRO A 31 -4.60 -6.90 5.71
N LEU A 32 -5.46 -7.71 5.09
CA LEU A 32 -6.50 -7.26 4.18
C LEU A 32 -7.49 -6.35 4.90
N THR A 33 -8.05 -6.82 6.03
CA THR A 33 -9.08 -6.07 6.76
C THR A 33 -8.53 -4.73 7.25
N LYS A 34 -7.32 -4.72 7.79
CA LYS A 34 -6.69 -3.50 8.32
C LYS A 34 -6.46 -2.47 7.22
N THR A 35 -5.93 -2.90 6.08
CA THR A 35 -5.75 -2.04 4.91
C THR A 35 -7.07 -1.46 4.42
N MET A 36 -8.10 -2.30 4.21
CA MET A 36 -9.38 -1.81 3.69
C MET A 36 -10.04 -0.80 4.63
N ASN A 37 -9.91 -0.98 5.95
CA ASN A 37 -10.42 -0.03 6.93
C ASN A 37 -9.66 1.29 6.88
N SER A 38 -8.32 1.26 6.83
CA SER A 38 -7.50 2.47 6.67
C SER A 38 -7.83 3.22 5.37
N LEU A 39 -7.98 2.49 4.24
CA LEU A 39 -8.31 3.10 2.96
C LEU A 39 -9.69 3.76 2.92
N ALA A 40 -10.64 3.29 3.73
CA ALA A 40 -11.98 3.89 3.82
C ALA A 40 -11.95 5.31 4.41
N GLU A 41 -10.99 5.58 5.29
CA GLU A 41 -10.80 6.87 5.98
C GLU A 41 -9.66 7.70 5.39
N LEU A 42 -8.95 7.18 4.38
CA LEU A 42 -7.78 7.82 3.78
C LEU A 42 -8.13 9.17 3.14
N ASP A 43 -7.39 10.20 3.54
CA ASP A 43 -7.46 11.53 2.96
C ASP A 43 -6.98 11.54 1.48
N PRO A 44 -7.64 12.26 0.56
CA PRO A 44 -7.23 12.32 -0.86
C PRO A 44 -5.79 12.80 -1.10
N GLU A 45 -5.23 13.60 -0.19
CA GLU A 45 -3.84 14.08 -0.24
C GLU A 45 -2.85 13.16 0.49
N THR A 46 -3.32 12.00 0.93
CA THR A 46 -2.51 10.98 1.60
C THR A 46 -2.38 9.74 0.73
N MET A 47 -1.17 9.19 0.73
CA MET A 47 -0.86 7.90 0.13
C MET A 47 -0.70 6.87 1.24
N PHE A 48 -1.32 5.72 1.05
CA PHE A 48 -1.17 4.59 1.96
C PHE A 48 -0.09 3.65 1.44
N VAL A 49 0.90 3.35 2.27
CA VAL A 49 2.00 2.45 1.96
C VAL A 49 1.96 1.26 2.89
N GLN A 50 1.97 0.07 2.31
CA GLN A 50 1.92 -1.18 3.04
C GLN A 50 3.12 -2.04 2.73
N LEU A 51 3.82 -2.51 3.76
CA LEU A 51 4.87 -3.52 3.63
C LEU A 51 4.30 -4.90 3.92
N ASN A 52 4.45 -5.82 2.99
CA ASN A 52 3.92 -7.18 3.06
C ASN A 52 5.05 -8.20 3.03
N ASP A 53 4.84 -9.38 3.64
CA ASP A 53 5.77 -10.51 3.55
C ASP A 53 5.92 -11.01 2.11
N ARG A 54 4.84 -10.88 1.32
CA ARG A 54 4.73 -11.20 -0.11
C ARG A 54 3.71 -10.30 -0.79
N ALA A 55 3.71 -10.26 -2.11
CA ALA A 55 2.73 -9.47 -2.87
C ALA A 55 1.27 -9.79 -2.45
N PRO A 56 0.47 -8.77 -2.03
CA PRO A 56 -0.87 -8.98 -1.48
C PRO A 56 -1.91 -9.19 -2.60
N LYS A 57 -1.85 -10.30 -3.32
CA LYS A 57 -2.68 -10.57 -4.51
C LYS A 57 -4.19 -10.50 -4.26
N PHE A 58 -4.66 -10.81 -3.05
CA PHE A 58 -6.09 -10.70 -2.69
C PHE A 58 -6.55 -9.27 -2.40
N LEU A 59 -5.61 -8.36 -2.16
CA LEU A 59 -5.89 -6.94 -1.96
C LEU A 59 -6.17 -6.27 -3.31
N PHE A 60 -5.37 -6.56 -4.35
CA PHE A 60 -5.43 -5.85 -5.63
C PHE A 60 -6.84 -5.77 -6.26
N PRO A 61 -7.61 -6.86 -6.39
CA PRO A 61 -8.96 -6.77 -6.94
C PRO A 61 -9.88 -5.85 -6.12
N LYS A 62 -9.67 -5.73 -4.81
CA LYS A 62 -10.49 -4.86 -3.94
C LYS A 62 -10.13 -3.38 -4.08
N LEU A 63 -8.88 -3.10 -4.46
CA LEU A 63 -8.41 -1.75 -4.79
C LEU A 63 -9.03 -1.33 -6.13
N ASP A 64 -8.94 -2.21 -7.14
CA ASP A 64 -9.56 -2.00 -8.45
C ASP A 64 -11.06 -1.75 -8.33
N ASP A 65 -11.78 -2.59 -7.57
CA ASP A 65 -13.23 -2.46 -7.32
C ASP A 65 -13.63 -1.11 -6.68
N ARG A 66 -12.69 -0.45 -5.99
CA ARG A 66 -12.91 0.83 -5.29
C ARG A 66 -12.29 2.02 -6.02
N GLY A 67 -11.64 1.80 -7.16
CA GLY A 67 -11.00 2.85 -7.95
C GLY A 67 -9.74 3.43 -7.30
N PHE A 68 -9.03 2.66 -6.48
CA PHE A 68 -7.70 3.06 -6.01
C PHE A 68 -6.64 2.71 -7.05
N ASP A 69 -5.70 3.61 -7.24
CA ASP A 69 -4.45 3.29 -7.94
C ASP A 69 -3.45 2.68 -6.96
N TYR A 70 -2.62 1.78 -7.46
CA TYR A 70 -1.56 1.18 -6.67
C TYR A 70 -0.36 0.76 -7.51
N ARG A 71 0.78 0.66 -6.83
CA ARG A 71 2.02 0.09 -7.37
C ARG A 71 2.69 -0.75 -6.31
N SER A 72 3.37 -1.81 -6.74
CA SER A 72 4.12 -2.68 -5.82
C SER A 72 5.54 -2.89 -6.32
N VAL A 73 6.48 -2.88 -5.38
CA VAL A 73 7.91 -3.11 -5.62
C VAL A 73 8.38 -4.20 -4.65
N GLU A 74 9.10 -5.19 -5.17
CA GLU A 74 9.75 -6.21 -4.36
C GLU A 74 11.08 -5.68 -3.81
N THR A 75 11.33 -5.94 -2.54
CA THR A 75 12.52 -5.49 -1.82
C THR A 75 13.07 -6.63 -0.97
N ASP A 76 14.28 -6.48 -0.45
CA ASP A 76 14.89 -7.47 0.46
C ASP A 76 14.07 -7.65 1.77
N GLU A 77 13.27 -6.67 2.16
CA GLU A 77 12.47 -6.70 3.39
C GLU A 77 11.03 -7.23 3.16
N GLY A 78 10.61 -7.43 1.91
CA GLY A 78 9.25 -7.81 1.52
C GLY A 78 8.72 -7.02 0.31
N THR A 79 7.41 -7.08 0.08
CA THR A 79 6.74 -6.33 -0.99
C THR A 79 6.14 -5.04 -0.44
N VAL A 80 6.62 -3.90 -0.94
CA VAL A 80 6.02 -2.59 -0.65
C VAL A 80 4.92 -2.32 -1.67
N THR A 81 3.72 -2.03 -1.19
CA THR A 81 2.58 -1.64 -2.01
C THR A 81 2.16 -0.21 -1.64
N ALA A 82 2.27 0.70 -2.60
CA ALA A 82 1.76 2.07 -2.50
C ALA A 82 0.35 2.13 -3.09
N ILE A 83 -0.57 2.82 -2.41
CA ILE A 83 -1.99 2.90 -2.73
C ILE A 83 -2.45 4.35 -2.59
N TRP A 84 -3.13 4.89 -3.59
CA TRP A 84 -3.62 6.27 -3.57
C TRP A 84 -4.93 6.40 -4.36
N ARG A 85 -5.62 7.53 -4.16
CA ARG A 85 -6.75 7.93 -5.00
C ARG A 85 -6.23 8.64 -6.25
N PRO A 86 -6.68 8.27 -7.46
CA PRO A 86 -6.27 8.89 -8.72
C PRO A 86 -6.42 10.42 -8.74
#